data_AF-A0A060NGX1-F1
#
_entry.id   AF-A0A060NGX1-F1
#
_cell.length_a   1.000
_cell.length_b   1.000
_cell.length_c   1.000
_cell.angle_alpha   90.00
_cell.angle_beta   90.00
_cell.angle_gamma   90.00
#
_symmetry.space_group_name_H-M   'P 1'
#
loop_
_entity.id
_entity.type
_entity.pdbx_description
1 polymer ?
#
loop_
_entity_poly.entity_id
_entity_poly.type
_entity_poly.pdbx_seq_one_letter_code
_entity_poly.pdbx_strand_id
1 'polypeptide(L)'
;MKPEPLPPTALAADSVAQLPPCEQGAVQSLFDNDLALFLTFRAACIEQFEHDFRLAAALLAAQQDRAALVRLAHSLKGVLHTLGHTEIGALAHGLQVQAERADWAELQGQWTALRLRLVAAFGLDLAA
;
A
#
# COMPACT_ATOMS: atom_id res chain seq x y z
N MET A 1 34.38 -30.40 5.62
CA MET A 1 33.07 -30.45 4.96
C MET A 1 32.73 -29.03 4.52
N LYS A 2 32.63 -28.75 3.22
CA LYS A 2 32.04 -27.48 2.75
C LYS A 2 30.52 -27.64 2.85
N PRO A 3 29.78 -26.66 3.41
CA PRO A 3 28.32 -26.73 3.40
C PRO A 3 27.84 -26.76 1.94
N GLU A 4 26.92 -27.69 1.67
CA GLU A 4 26.25 -27.81 0.38
C GLU A 4 25.37 -26.56 0.14
N PRO A 5 25.40 -25.96 -1.06
CA PRO A 5 24.56 -24.80 -1.34
C PRO A 5 23.09 -25.21 -1.29
N LEU A 6 22.28 -24.45 -0.56
CA LEU A 6 20.85 -24.71 -0.39
C LEU A 6 20.14 -24.68 -1.76
N PRO A 7 19.13 -25.55 -1.96
CA PRO A 7 18.33 -25.54 -3.17
C PRO A 7 17.59 -24.19 -3.33
N PRO A 8 17.42 -23.69 -4.56
CA PRO A 8 16.76 -22.40 -4.84
C PRO A 8 15.37 -22.27 -4.21
N THR A 9 14.64 -23.38 -4.11
CA THR A 9 13.30 -23.45 -3.52
C THR A 9 13.29 -23.15 -2.01
N ALA A 10 14.33 -23.53 -1.27
CA ALA A 10 14.43 -23.26 0.16
C ALA A 10 14.69 -21.77 0.44
N LEU A 11 15.56 -21.14 -0.36
CA LEU A 11 15.82 -19.69 -0.32
C LEU A 11 14.56 -18.87 -0.65
N ALA A 12 13.76 -19.31 -1.61
CA ALA A 12 12.50 -18.66 -1.94
C ALA A 12 11.46 -18.77 -0.82
N ALA A 13 11.31 -19.95 -0.19
CA ALA A 13 10.40 -20.15 0.93
C ALA A 13 10.78 -19.31 2.16
N ASP A 14 12.07 -19.24 2.49
CA ASP A 14 12.57 -18.39 3.58
C ASP A 14 12.35 -16.89 3.29
N SER A 15 12.45 -16.49 2.03
CA SER A 15 12.20 -15.11 1.61
C SER A 15 10.71 -14.74 1.67
N VAL A 16 9.81 -15.66 1.31
CA VAL A 16 8.36 -15.46 1.51
C VAL A 16 8.03 -15.36 3.00
N ALA A 17 8.63 -16.19 3.85
CA ALA A 17 8.36 -16.20 5.30
C ALA A 17 8.73 -14.88 6.01
N GLN A 18 9.58 -14.05 5.40
CA GLN A 18 9.94 -12.72 5.92
C GLN A 18 8.90 -11.63 5.60
N LEU A 19 8.00 -11.87 4.65
CA LEU A 19 6.92 -10.94 4.35
C LEU A 19 5.86 -10.94 5.46
N PRO A 20 5.10 -9.85 5.63
CA PRO A 20 3.89 -9.86 6.45
C PRO A 20 2.92 -10.98 6.01
N PRO A 21 2.16 -11.61 6.93
CA PRO A 21 1.24 -12.71 6.58
C PRO A 21 0.23 -12.37 5.47
N CYS A 22 -0.24 -11.13 5.40
CA CYS A 22 -1.11 -10.66 4.34
C CYS A 22 -0.44 -10.68 2.96
N GLU A 23 0.82 -10.26 2.88
CA GLU A 23 1.62 -10.28 1.65
C GLU A 23 1.99 -11.71 1.25
N GLN A 24 2.28 -12.60 2.21
CA GLN A 24 2.47 -14.02 1.94
C GLN A 24 1.25 -14.64 1.26
N GLY A 25 0.05 -14.33 1.77
CA GLY A 25 -1.20 -14.75 1.16
C GLY A 25 -1.35 -14.22 -0.27
N ALA A 26 -1.04 -12.94 -0.49
CA ALA A 26 -1.08 -12.33 -1.82
C ALA A 26 -0.11 -13.01 -2.81
N VAL A 27 1.12 -13.30 -2.39
CA VAL A 27 2.10 -14.04 -3.22
C VAL A 27 1.52 -15.38 -3.68
N GLN A 28 0.88 -16.12 -2.77
CA GLN A 28 0.32 -17.44 -3.08
C GLN A 28 -0.93 -17.34 -3.97
N SER A 29 -1.83 -16.39 -3.72
CA SER A 29 -3.15 -16.36 -4.36
C SER A 29 -3.28 -15.44 -5.57
N LEU A 30 -2.45 -14.40 -5.67
CA LEU A 30 -2.54 -13.36 -6.71
C LEU A 30 -1.34 -13.33 -7.65
N PHE A 31 -0.22 -13.93 -7.23
CA PHE A 31 1.04 -13.95 -7.98
C PHE A 31 1.52 -15.38 -8.29
N ASP A 32 0.69 -16.41 -8.11
CA ASP A 32 1.01 -17.81 -8.40
C ASP A 32 2.32 -18.32 -7.76
N ASN A 33 2.65 -17.82 -6.56
CA ASN A 33 3.91 -18.04 -5.83
C ASN A 33 5.16 -17.36 -6.45
N ASP A 34 4.99 -16.45 -7.40
CA ASP A 34 6.07 -15.64 -7.97
C ASP A 34 6.43 -14.47 -7.03
N LEU A 35 7.33 -14.75 -6.09
CA LEU A 35 7.87 -13.76 -5.16
C LEU A 35 8.61 -12.62 -5.88
N ALA A 36 9.31 -12.90 -6.98
CA ALA A 36 10.09 -11.88 -7.68
C ALA A 36 9.19 -10.85 -8.35
N LEU A 37 8.10 -11.32 -8.98
CA LEU A 37 7.07 -10.46 -9.53
C LEU A 37 6.37 -9.64 -8.43
N PHE A 38 6.02 -10.28 -7.31
CA PHE A 38 5.41 -9.59 -6.17
C PHE A 38 6.30 -8.47 -5.64
N LEU A 39 7.60 -8.74 -5.40
CA LEU A 39 8.53 -7.74 -4.88
C LEU A 39 8.74 -6.58 -5.86
N THR A 40 8.77 -6.86 -7.16
CA THR A 40 8.85 -5.83 -8.20
C THR A 40 7.61 -4.95 -8.20
N PHE A 41 6.42 -5.55 -8.13
CA PHE A 41 5.16 -4.83 -8.03
C PHE A 41 5.09 -3.98 -6.75
N ARG A 42 5.47 -4.56 -5.61
CA ARG A 42 5.50 -3.89 -4.31
C ARG A 42 6.43 -2.68 -4.30
N ALA A 43 7.62 -2.79 -4.91
CA ALA A 43 8.54 -1.67 -5.03
C ALA A 43 7.94 -0.52 -5.86
N ALA A 44 7.31 -0.83 -7.00
CA ALA A 44 6.65 0.18 -7.82
C ALA A 44 5.48 0.86 -7.09
N CYS A 45 4.71 0.12 -6.27
CA CYS A 45 3.66 0.73 -5.43
C CYS A 45 4.24 1.69 -4.40
N ILE A 46 5.37 1.35 -3.76
CA ILE A 46 6.03 2.21 -2.77
C ILE A 46 6.46 3.54 -3.39
N GLU A 47 7.08 3.51 -4.57
CA GLU A 47 7.45 4.72 -5.32
C GLU A 47 6.22 5.58 -5.65
N GLN A 48 5.10 4.95 -6.04
CA GLN A 48 3.85 5.65 -6.33
C GLN A 48 3.22 6.25 -5.06
N PHE A 49 3.29 5.58 -3.91
CA PHE A 49 2.72 6.09 -2.65
C PHE A 49 3.33 7.42 -2.24
N GLU A 50 4.62 7.63 -2.47
CA GLU A 50 5.27 8.92 -2.19
C GLU A 50 4.70 10.05 -3.07
N HIS A 51 4.38 9.75 -4.34
CA HIS A 51 3.71 10.70 -5.21
C HIS A 51 2.28 10.99 -4.73
N ASP A 52 1.54 9.95 -4.36
CA ASP A 52 0.19 10.07 -3.83
C ASP A 52 0.16 10.90 -2.54
N PHE A 53 1.19 10.80 -1.69
CA PHE A 53 1.29 11.60 -0.47
C PHE A 53 1.35 13.10 -0.75
N ARG A 54 2.22 13.50 -1.68
CA ARG A 54 2.36 14.89 -2.10
C ARG A 54 1.08 15.41 -2.75
N LEU A 55 0.46 14.61 -3.62
CA LEU A 55 -0.79 14.97 -4.28
C LEU A 55 -1.92 15.17 -3.26
N ALA A 56 -2.14 14.21 -2.35
CA ALA A 56 -3.17 14.31 -1.33
C ALA A 56 -2.93 15.50 -0.39
N ALA A 57 -1.68 15.74 0.04
CA ALA A 57 -1.33 16.89 0.86
C ALA A 57 -1.66 18.23 0.17
N ALA A 58 -1.34 18.37 -1.12
CA ALA A 58 -1.66 19.57 -1.89
C ALA A 58 -3.17 19.78 -2.04
N LEU A 59 -3.93 18.72 -2.36
CA LEU A 59 -5.39 18.77 -2.51
C LEU A 59 -6.09 19.16 -1.21
N LEU A 60 -5.67 18.58 -0.09
CA LEU A 60 -6.23 18.85 1.23
C LEU A 60 -5.87 20.24 1.74
N ALA A 61 -4.63 20.69 1.55
CA ALA A 61 -4.20 22.04 1.92
C ALA A 61 -4.93 23.12 1.11
N ALA A 62 -5.12 22.90 -0.20
CA ALA A 62 -5.89 23.79 -1.05
C ALA A 62 -7.40 23.69 -0.81
N GLN A 63 -7.87 22.61 -0.17
CA GLN A 63 -9.29 22.28 -0.02
C GLN A 63 -10.01 22.26 -1.38
N GLN A 64 -9.40 21.61 -2.37
CA GLN A 64 -9.85 21.60 -3.75
C GLN A 64 -9.81 20.21 -4.39
N ASP A 65 -10.58 20.04 -5.46
CA ASP A 65 -10.64 18.85 -6.30
C ASP A 65 -10.82 17.53 -5.52
N ARG A 66 -11.99 17.40 -4.89
CA ARG A 66 -12.44 16.16 -4.24
C ARG A 66 -12.46 14.98 -5.20
N ALA A 67 -12.71 15.21 -6.49
CA ALA A 67 -12.71 14.15 -7.48
C ALA A 67 -11.31 13.55 -7.67
N ALA A 68 -10.25 14.35 -7.59
CA ALA A 68 -8.88 13.84 -7.57
C ALA A 68 -8.61 12.99 -6.32
N LEU A 69 -9.08 13.41 -5.15
CA LEU A 69 -8.98 12.59 -3.92
C LEU A 69 -9.72 11.25 -4.05
N VAL A 70 -10.92 11.24 -4.63
CA VAL A 70 -11.66 10.00 -4.91
C VAL A 70 -10.87 9.06 -5.82
N ARG A 71 -10.27 9.59 -6.91
CA ARG A 71 -9.45 8.78 -7.84
C ARG A 71 -8.20 8.21 -7.16
N LEU A 72 -7.51 9.03 -6.37
CA LEU A 72 -6.34 8.61 -5.60
C LEU A 72 -6.71 7.50 -4.61
N ALA A 73 -7.77 7.70 -3.81
CA ALA A 73 -8.24 6.73 -2.84
C ALA A 73 -8.68 5.40 -3.50
N HIS A 74 -9.31 5.49 -4.67
CA HIS A 74 -9.68 4.32 -5.46
C HIS A 74 -8.46 3.53 -5.95
N SER A 75 -7.43 4.22 -6.45
CA SER A 75 -6.17 3.60 -6.87
C SER A 75 -5.48 2.89 -5.70
N LEU A 76 -5.32 3.60 -4.57
CA LEU A 76 -4.74 3.05 -3.34
C LEU A 76 -5.48 1.79 -2.87
N LYS A 77 -6.82 1.81 -2.85
CA LYS A 77 -7.63 0.64 -2.49
C LYS A 77 -7.29 -0.58 -3.35
N GLY A 78 -7.18 -0.39 -4.67
CA GLY A 78 -6.87 -1.47 -5.61
C GLY A 78 -5.51 -2.08 -5.33
N VAL A 79 -4.46 -1.26 -5.28
CA VAL A 79 -3.09 -1.76 -5.07
C VAL A 79 -2.90 -2.38 -3.68
N LEU A 80 -3.53 -1.83 -2.64
CA LEU A 80 -3.48 -2.41 -1.29
C LEU A 80 -4.17 -3.77 -1.24
N HIS A 81 -5.28 -3.95 -1.98
CA HIS A 81 -5.91 -5.25 -2.11
C HIS A 81 -4.99 -6.25 -2.83
N THR A 82 -4.33 -5.83 -3.91
CA THR A 82 -3.36 -6.66 -4.64
C THR A 82 -2.14 -7.04 -3.79
N LEU A 83 -1.71 -6.15 -2.88
CA LEU A 83 -0.65 -6.44 -1.92
C LEU A 83 -1.13 -7.25 -0.70
N GLY A 84 -2.43 -7.56 -0.59
CA GLY A 84 -3.01 -8.31 0.53
C GLY A 84 -3.38 -7.46 1.75
N HIS A 85 -3.10 -6.15 1.76
CA HIS A 85 -3.40 -5.21 2.84
C HIS A 85 -4.87 -4.76 2.86
N THR A 86 -5.78 -5.72 3.02
CA THR A 86 -7.23 -5.49 2.97
C THR A 86 -7.72 -4.46 4.01
N GLU A 87 -7.15 -4.46 5.21
CA GLU A 87 -7.48 -3.48 6.27
C GLU A 87 -7.11 -2.05 5.88
N ILE A 88 -5.91 -1.85 5.32
CA ILE A 88 -5.47 -0.53 4.85
C ILE A 88 -6.30 -0.13 3.61
N GLY A 89 -6.62 -1.08 2.74
CA GLY A 89 -7.52 -0.88 1.61
C GLY A 89 -8.92 -0.43 2.03
N ALA A 90 -9.43 -0.92 3.17
CA ALA A 90 -10.70 -0.47 3.73
C ALA A 90 -10.66 1.01 4.18
N LEU A 91 -9.53 1.47 4.73
CA LEU A 91 -9.32 2.89 5.05
C LEU A 91 -9.27 3.76 3.80
N ALA A 92 -8.60 3.30 2.74
CA ALA A 92 -8.61 3.98 1.44
C ALA A 92 -10.03 4.06 0.86
N HIS A 93 -10.81 2.98 0.98
CA HIS A 93 -12.22 3.01 0.60
C HIS A 93 -13.06 3.98 1.45
N GLY A 94 -12.81 4.08 2.75
CA GLY A 94 -13.45 5.08 3.63
C GLY A 94 -13.18 6.50 3.16
N LEU A 95 -11.92 6.83 2.87
CA LEU A 95 -11.54 8.12 2.29
C LEU A 95 -12.24 8.38 0.96
N GLN A 96 -12.32 7.36 0.09
CA GLN A 96 -13.03 7.44 -1.19
C GLN A 96 -14.50 7.84 -1.01
N VAL A 97 -15.21 7.16 -0.10
CA VAL A 97 -16.63 7.42 0.17
C VAL A 97 -16.85 8.79 0.80
N GLN A 98 -15.98 9.18 1.72
CA GLN A 98 -16.14 10.42 2.47
C GLN A 98 -15.72 11.65 1.65
N ALA A 99 -14.83 11.51 0.66
CA ALA A 99 -14.42 12.62 -0.21
C ALA A 99 -15.59 13.32 -0.90
N GLU A 100 -16.69 12.60 -1.16
CA GLU A 100 -17.90 13.14 -1.79
C GLU A 100 -18.83 13.88 -0.82
N ARG A 101 -18.72 13.65 0.50
CA ARG A 101 -19.77 14.03 1.47
C ARG A 101 -19.27 14.77 2.71
N ALA A 102 -18.07 14.44 3.17
CA ALA A 102 -17.50 14.95 4.42
C ALA A 102 -16.98 16.39 4.26
N ASP A 103 -16.75 17.09 5.38
CA ASP A 103 -16.01 18.34 5.34
C ASP A 103 -14.50 18.11 5.16
N TRP A 104 -13.75 19.18 4.89
CA TRP A 104 -12.31 19.08 4.65
C TRP A 104 -11.50 18.69 5.89
N ALA A 105 -11.98 19.02 7.10
CA ALA A 105 -11.29 18.67 8.34
C ALA A 105 -11.39 17.16 8.62
N GLU A 106 -12.56 16.56 8.36
CA GLU A 106 -12.77 15.12 8.46
C GLU A 106 -11.96 14.36 7.40
N LEU A 107 -11.88 14.87 6.17
CA LEU A 107 -11.02 14.30 5.13
C LEU A 107 -9.54 14.34 5.51
N GLN A 108 -9.09 15.44 6.11
CA GLN A 108 -7.74 15.55 6.64
C GLN A 108 -7.47 14.51 7.72
N GLY A 109 -8.43 14.28 8.63
CA GLY A 109 -8.33 13.26 9.66
C GLY A 109 -8.24 11.84 9.08
N GLN A 110 -9.10 11.52 8.11
CA GLN A 110 -9.09 10.21 7.45
C GLN A 110 -7.82 9.97 6.65
N TRP A 111 -7.36 10.98 5.91
CA TRP A 111 -6.08 10.92 5.20
C TRP A 111 -4.92 10.70 6.16
N THR A 112 -4.89 11.41 7.30
CA THR A 112 -3.85 11.24 8.31
C THR A 112 -3.82 9.82 8.87
N ALA A 113 -4.99 9.25 9.17
CA ALA A 113 -5.10 7.87 9.64
C ALA A 113 -4.62 6.86 8.59
N LEU A 114 -5.01 7.02 7.33
CA LEU A 114 -4.55 6.19 6.22
C LEU A 114 -3.03 6.29 6.02
N ARG A 115 -2.49 7.51 6.02
CA ARG A 115 -1.05 7.77 5.83
C ARG A 115 -0.20 7.10 6.91
N LEU A 116 -0.62 7.17 8.17
CA LEU A 116 0.09 6.52 9.28
C LEU A 116 0.16 5.00 9.09
N ARG A 117 -0.90 4.38 8.58
CA ARG A 117 -0.92 2.93 8.30
C ARG A 117 -0.03 2.56 7.12
N LEU A 118 -0.02 3.37 6.06
CA LEU A 118 0.87 3.18 4.91
C LEU A 118 2.34 3.29 5.31
N VAL A 119 2.71 4.31 6.09
CA VAL A 119 4.06 4.48 6.64
C VAL A 119 4.48 3.25 7.45
N ALA A 120 3.63 2.81 8.39
CA ALA A 120 3.97 1.68 9.25
C ALA A 120 4.11 0.36 8.47
N ALA A 121 3.28 0.14 7.44
CA ALA A 121 3.29 -1.09 6.66
C ALA A 121 4.43 -1.16 5.63
N PHE A 122 4.83 -0.01 5.07
CA PHE A 122 5.76 0.03 3.93
C PHE A 122 7.10 0.72 4.24
N GLY A 123 7.28 1.29 5.44
CA GLY A 123 8.50 1.99 5.81
C GLY A 123 8.71 3.31 5.07
N LEU A 124 7.61 3.98 4.69
CA LEU A 124 7.64 5.27 4.00
C LEU A 124 8.08 6.41 4.92
N ASP A 125 8.64 7.48 4.38
CA ASP A 125 8.96 8.68 5.14
C ASP A 125 7.67 9.45 5.52
N LEU A 126 7.55 9.84 6.79
CA LEU A 126 6.46 10.70 7.28
C LEU A 126 6.57 12.15 6.79
N ALA A 127 7.76 12.57 6.36
CA ALA A 127 8.03 13.91 5.87
C ALA A 127 7.63 14.12 4.39
N ALA A 128 7.27 13.04 3.67
CA ALA A 128 6.75 13.08 2.31
C ALA A 128 5.27 13.50 2.25
#